data_AF-A0A7D5N4C6-F1
#
_entry.id   AF-A0A7D5N4C6-F1
#
_cell.length_a   1.000
_cell.length_b   1.000
_cell.length_c   1.000
_cell.angle_alpha   90.00
_cell.angle_beta   90.00
_cell.angle_gamma   90.00
#
_symmetry.space_group_name_H-M   'P 1'
#
loop_
_entity.id
_entity.type
_entity.pdbx_description
1 polymer ?
#
loop_
_entity_poly.entity_id
_entity_poly.type
_entity_poly.pdbx_seq_one_letter_code
_entity_poly.pdbx_strand_id
1 'polypeptide(L)'
;MLATFVIQGYYDVNTSAMQPVLLNSNGVGSSSEADNVTVELHDATFPYALAYTFTGVQGINGQITCTYPGAAVGNSYYIVLKGRNAIETWSAAPVAITSSSSYDFTTGAGQAYGANQIDVSGSGLYAIYNGDVNQDGVVDGLDFNDWETDNNNFASGYMTTDFNGDGIVDGLDFLVWEPNNNNFVGMVTP
;
A
#
# COMPACT_ATOMS: atom_id res chain seq x y z
N MET A 1 -1.77 16.40 -5.79
CA MET A 1 -1.28 16.08 -4.43
C MET A 1 -0.18 15.03 -4.57
N LEU A 2 0.94 15.18 -3.86
CA LEU A 2 1.98 14.15 -3.79
C LEU A 2 1.74 13.25 -2.56
N ALA A 3 1.56 11.95 -2.76
CA ALA A 3 1.55 10.99 -1.66
C ALA A 3 2.85 10.19 -1.67
N THR A 4 3.46 10.00 -0.50
CA THR A 4 4.63 9.13 -0.32
C THR A 4 4.26 8.01 0.65
N PHE A 5 4.41 6.76 0.22
CA PHE A 5 4.26 5.57 1.05
C PHE A 5 5.04 4.42 0.44
N VAL A 6 5.34 3.39 1.23
CA VAL A 6 5.93 2.14 0.72
C VAL A 6 5.11 0.96 1.22
N ILE A 7 5.17 -0.15 0.50
CA ILE A 7 4.44 -1.39 0.81
C ILE A 7 5.42 -2.40 1.41
N GLN A 8 5.03 -3.03 2.52
CA GLN A 8 5.82 -4.10 3.13
C GLN A 8 6.05 -5.24 2.13
N GLY A 9 7.25 -5.81 2.16
CA GLY A 9 7.68 -6.82 1.20
C GLY A 9 8.27 -6.21 -0.08
N TYR A 10 7.70 -5.11 -0.58
CA TYR A 10 8.23 -4.43 -1.77
C TYR A 10 9.44 -3.56 -1.47
N TYR A 11 9.53 -2.97 -0.28
CA TYR A 11 10.67 -2.13 0.10
C TYR A 11 11.94 -2.95 0.39
N ASP A 12 13.04 -2.66 -0.31
CA ASP A 12 14.37 -3.21 -0.06
C ASP A 12 15.29 -2.18 0.60
N VAL A 13 15.69 -2.48 1.83
CA VAL A 13 16.58 -1.66 2.65
C VAL A 13 17.95 -1.42 2.01
N ASN A 14 18.44 -2.34 1.17
CA ASN A 14 19.77 -2.23 0.56
C ASN A 14 19.80 -1.21 -0.57
N THR A 15 18.70 -1.13 -1.33
CA THR A 15 18.54 -0.16 -2.42
C THR A 15 17.86 1.12 -1.96
N SER A 16 17.27 1.13 -0.75
CA SER A 16 16.46 2.22 -0.22
C SER A 16 15.31 2.61 -1.18
N ALA A 17 14.72 1.60 -1.82
CA ALA A 17 13.66 1.74 -2.79
C ALA A 17 12.75 0.50 -2.76
N MET A 18 11.56 0.62 -3.34
CA MET A 18 10.72 -0.54 -3.62
C MET A 18 11.22 -1.31 -4.84
N GLN A 19 10.90 -2.59 -4.91
CA GLN A 19 11.09 -3.41 -6.09
C GLN A 19 10.30 -2.85 -7.27
N PRO A 20 10.80 -2.97 -8.51
CA PRO A 20 10.06 -2.60 -9.70
C PRO A 20 9.02 -3.70 -10.03
N VAL A 21 8.00 -3.86 -9.17
CA VAL A 21 7.08 -5.02 -9.18
C VAL A 21 6.41 -5.22 -10.54
N LEU A 22 6.00 -4.15 -11.23
CA LEU A 22 5.43 -4.24 -12.57
C LEU A 22 6.41 -4.77 -13.63
N LEU A 23 7.71 -4.45 -13.51
CA LEU A 23 8.73 -4.99 -14.39
C LEU A 23 9.00 -6.48 -14.06
N ASN A 24 9.06 -6.81 -12.77
CA ASN A 24 9.25 -8.19 -12.31
C ASN A 24 8.07 -9.09 -12.72
N SER A 25 6.87 -8.53 -12.79
CA SER A 25 5.63 -9.17 -13.23
C SER A 25 5.56 -9.37 -14.76
N ASN A 26 6.45 -10.18 -15.32
CA ASN A 26 6.53 -10.50 -16.77
C ASN A 26 6.91 -9.33 -17.69
N GLY A 27 7.60 -8.31 -17.19
CA GLY A 27 8.17 -7.23 -18.02
C GLY A 27 7.17 -6.17 -18.49
N VAL A 28 6.05 -5.99 -17.79
CA VAL A 28 4.96 -5.09 -18.20
C VAL A 28 5.24 -3.63 -17.81
N GLY A 29 6.04 -3.38 -16.76
CA GLY A 29 6.44 -2.04 -16.33
C GLY A 29 7.89 -1.68 -16.65
N SER A 30 8.29 -0.48 -16.20
CA SER A 30 9.66 0.02 -16.24
C SER A 30 10.39 -0.21 -14.90
N SER A 31 11.72 -0.08 -14.90
CA SER A 31 12.54 -0.22 -13.70
C SER A 31 12.34 0.88 -12.65
N SER A 32 11.48 1.86 -12.91
CA SER A 32 11.14 2.94 -11.97
C SER A 32 9.74 2.82 -11.39
N GLU A 33 8.97 1.82 -11.78
CA GLU A 33 7.57 1.63 -11.39
C GLU A 33 7.45 0.46 -10.42
N ALA A 34 6.93 0.72 -9.24
CA ALA A 34 6.66 -0.30 -8.24
C ALA A 34 5.35 -1.01 -8.59
N ASP A 35 4.20 -0.40 -8.28
CA ASP A 35 2.90 -1.05 -8.40
C ASP A 35 1.78 -0.07 -8.81
N ASN A 36 0.64 -0.60 -9.26
CA ASN A 36 -0.58 0.17 -9.46
C ASN A 36 -1.34 0.26 -8.13
N VAL A 37 -1.60 1.49 -7.67
CA VAL A 37 -2.20 1.78 -6.37
C VAL A 37 -3.37 2.72 -6.53
N THR A 38 -4.28 2.71 -5.56
CA THR A 38 -5.38 3.67 -5.47
C THR A 38 -5.19 4.55 -4.25
N VAL A 39 -5.30 5.86 -4.45
CA VAL A 39 -5.31 6.86 -3.40
C VAL A 39 -6.67 7.53 -3.39
N GLU A 40 -7.36 7.45 -2.27
CA GLU A 40 -8.70 8.00 -2.10
C GLU A 40 -8.69 9.19 -1.14
N LEU A 41 -9.65 10.10 -1.34
CA LEU A 41 -9.96 11.19 -0.44
C LEU A 41 -11.33 10.93 0.16
N HIS A 42 -11.37 10.78 1.48
CA HIS A 42 -12.60 10.59 2.24
C HIS A 42 -12.94 11.84 3.05
N ASP A 43 -14.23 12.16 3.18
CA ASP A 43 -14.69 13.33 3.94
C ASP A 43 -14.10 13.35 5.36
N ALA A 44 -13.78 14.53 5.89
CA ALA A 44 -13.21 14.69 7.23
C ALA A 44 -14.17 14.32 8.38
N THR A 45 -15.46 14.12 8.08
CA THR A 45 -16.51 13.91 9.08
C THR A 45 -17.31 12.66 8.76
N PHE A 46 -17.76 11.95 9.79
CA PHE A 46 -18.65 10.79 9.65
C PHE A 46 -19.83 11.09 8.69
N PRO A 47 -20.12 10.22 7.70
CA PRO A 47 -19.67 8.84 7.57
C PRO A 47 -18.35 8.64 6.81
N TYR A 48 -17.50 9.67 6.68
CA TYR A 48 -16.22 9.62 5.97
C TYR A 48 -16.38 9.11 4.55
N ALA A 49 -17.40 9.62 3.84
CA ALA A 49 -17.75 9.15 2.51
C ALA A 49 -16.59 9.37 1.53
N LEU A 50 -16.43 8.45 0.60
CA LEU A 50 -15.51 8.59 -0.52
C LEU A 50 -15.90 9.83 -1.34
N ALA A 51 -15.03 10.83 -1.35
CA ALA A 51 -15.22 12.07 -2.11
C ALA A 51 -14.53 12.01 -3.47
N TYR A 52 -13.28 11.53 -3.51
CA TYR A 52 -12.50 11.41 -4.74
C TYR A 52 -11.59 10.19 -4.71
N THR A 53 -11.24 9.68 -5.88
CA THR A 53 -10.32 8.55 -6.04
C THR A 53 -9.35 8.83 -7.19
N PHE A 54 -8.13 8.31 -7.06
CA PHE A 54 -7.10 8.34 -8.08
C PHE A 54 -6.37 7.00 -8.11
N THR A 55 -6.35 6.34 -9.26
CA THR A 55 -5.56 5.13 -9.48
C THR A 55 -4.41 5.44 -10.44
N GLY A 56 -3.22 4.95 -10.14
CA GLY A 56 -2.06 5.13 -10.99
C GLY A 56 -0.85 4.32 -10.52
N VAL A 57 0.20 4.38 -11.33
CA VAL A 57 1.45 3.67 -11.05
C VAL A 57 2.31 4.48 -10.09
N GLN A 58 2.64 3.88 -8.96
CA GLN A 58 3.56 4.42 -7.97
C GLN A 58 5.01 4.16 -8.38
N GLY A 59 5.90 5.13 -8.13
CA GLY A 59 7.32 4.95 -8.36
C GLY A 59 7.99 4.09 -7.28
N ILE A 60 9.13 3.46 -7.62
CA ILE A 60 9.96 2.72 -6.65
C ILE A 60 10.48 3.60 -5.49
N ASN A 61 10.42 4.92 -5.64
CA ASN A 61 10.73 5.89 -4.58
C ASN A 61 9.57 6.11 -3.59
N GLY A 62 8.48 5.35 -3.68
CA GLY A 62 7.30 5.48 -2.83
C GLY A 62 6.35 6.60 -3.22
N GLN A 63 6.64 7.34 -4.29
CA GLN A 63 5.87 8.54 -4.64
C GLN A 63 4.82 8.26 -5.70
N ILE A 64 3.65 8.86 -5.52
CA ILE A 64 2.60 8.96 -6.53
C ILE A 64 2.02 10.38 -6.56
N THR A 65 1.91 10.95 -7.76
CA THR A 65 1.31 12.27 -7.96
C THR A 65 -0.15 12.10 -8.36
N CYS A 66 -1.05 12.36 -7.41
CA CYS A 66 -2.49 12.22 -7.57
C CYS A 66 -3.09 13.51 -8.15
N THR A 67 -3.98 13.36 -9.14
CA THR A 67 -4.73 14.48 -9.72
C THR A 67 -6.20 14.36 -9.37
N TYR A 68 -6.72 15.35 -8.63
CA TYR A 68 -8.12 15.45 -8.23
C TYR A 68 -8.80 16.68 -8.85
N PRO A 69 -10.13 16.71 -8.95
CA PRO A 69 -10.87 17.90 -9.38
C PRO A 69 -10.54 19.12 -8.52
N GLY A 70 -10.59 20.31 -9.12
CA GLY A 70 -10.32 21.57 -8.41
C GLY A 70 -11.24 21.84 -7.21
N ALA A 71 -12.41 21.19 -7.16
CA ALA A 71 -13.33 21.22 -6.02
C ALA A 71 -12.76 20.59 -4.74
N ALA A 72 -11.71 19.74 -4.84
CA ALA A 72 -11.01 19.22 -3.67
C ALA A 72 -10.20 20.33 -2.95
N VAL A 73 -9.74 21.36 -3.67
CA VAL A 73 -8.89 22.41 -3.12
C VAL A 73 -9.66 23.28 -2.11
N GLY A 74 -9.06 23.51 -0.95
CA GLY A 74 -9.64 24.31 0.14
C GLY A 74 -10.45 23.48 1.15
N ASN A 75 -10.56 22.16 0.94
CA ASN A 75 -11.21 21.23 1.85
C ASN A 75 -10.17 20.30 2.50
N SER A 76 -10.56 19.61 3.58
CA SER A 76 -9.74 18.60 4.25
C SER A 76 -10.34 17.21 4.10
N TYR A 77 -9.50 16.21 3.86
CA TYR A 77 -9.93 14.82 3.65
C TYR A 77 -8.98 13.87 4.35
N TYR A 78 -9.48 12.73 4.81
CA TYR A 78 -8.60 11.59 5.04
C TYR A 78 -8.02 11.12 3.71
N ILE A 79 -6.73 10.80 3.70
CA ILE A 79 -6.07 10.18 2.55
C ILE A 79 -6.05 8.68 2.84
N VAL A 80 -6.58 7.88 1.92
CA VAL A 80 -6.64 6.43 2.05
C VAL A 80 -5.79 5.80 0.97
N LEU A 81 -4.92 4.87 1.37
CA LEU A 81 -4.04 4.12 0.49
C LEU A 81 -4.58 2.71 0.32
N LYS A 82 -4.69 2.27 -0.93
CA LYS A 82 -5.08 0.91 -1.30
C LYS A 82 -4.08 0.33 -2.30
N GLY A 83 -3.58 -0.87 -2.01
CA GLY A 83 -2.73 -1.66 -2.91
C GLY A 83 -3.46 -2.93 -3.35
N ARG A 84 -2.86 -3.70 -4.26
CA ARG A 84 -3.45 -4.94 -4.78
C ARG A 84 -3.66 -6.03 -3.70
N ASN A 85 -2.88 -5.98 -2.64
CA ASN A 85 -2.79 -6.95 -1.55
C ASN A 85 -2.46 -6.29 -0.19
N ALA A 86 -2.44 -4.95 -0.17
CA ALA A 86 -2.07 -4.19 1.01
C ALA A 86 -3.30 -3.88 1.86
N ILE A 87 -3.10 -3.81 3.17
CA ILE A 87 -4.10 -3.34 4.12
C ILE A 87 -4.41 -1.88 3.83
N GLU A 88 -5.69 -1.59 3.67
CA GLU A 88 -6.20 -0.23 3.52
C GLU A 88 -5.70 0.65 4.69
N THR A 89 -5.00 1.72 4.36
CA THR A 89 -4.34 2.57 5.36
C THR A 89 -4.79 4.02 5.23
N TRP A 90 -5.31 4.57 6.32
CA TRP A 90 -5.83 5.93 6.40
C TRP A 90 -4.80 6.88 7.00
N SER A 91 -4.77 8.15 6.56
CA SER A 91 -3.98 9.19 7.21
C SER A 91 -4.44 9.39 8.66
N ALA A 92 -3.51 9.73 9.56
CA ALA A 92 -3.81 9.86 10.99
C ALA A 92 -4.86 10.92 11.32
N ALA A 93 -4.99 11.93 10.45
CA ALA A 93 -6.01 12.98 10.53
C ALA A 93 -6.38 13.45 9.12
N PRO A 94 -7.49 14.21 8.96
CA PRO A 94 -7.80 14.87 7.70
C PRO A 94 -6.71 15.86 7.30
N VAL A 95 -6.31 15.82 6.04
CA VAL A 95 -5.27 16.66 5.44
C VAL A 95 -5.91 17.69 4.52
N ALA A 96 -5.52 18.95 4.70
CA ALA A 96 -5.98 20.04 3.85
C ALA A 96 -5.40 19.91 2.43
N ILE A 97 -6.29 19.84 1.43
CA ILE A 97 -5.89 19.76 0.03
C ILE A 97 -5.74 21.16 -0.53
N THR A 98 -4.52 21.46 -0.97
CA THR A 98 -4.15 22.70 -1.66
C THR A 98 -3.70 22.37 -3.10
N SER A 99 -3.40 23.41 -3.89
CA SER A 99 -2.83 23.26 -5.23
C SER A 99 -1.50 22.48 -5.27
N SER A 100 -0.80 22.37 -4.15
CA SER A 100 0.52 21.70 -4.03
C SER A 100 0.65 20.90 -2.73
N SER A 101 -0.42 20.24 -2.30
CA SER A 101 -0.44 19.41 -1.09
C SER A 101 0.46 18.17 -1.23
N SER A 102 1.10 17.78 -0.14
CA SER A 102 1.87 16.54 -0.02
C SER A 102 1.61 15.86 1.33
N TYR A 103 1.63 14.54 1.35
CA TYR A 103 1.54 13.75 2.58
C TYR A 103 2.48 12.54 2.52
N ASP A 104 3.27 12.34 3.57
CA ASP A 104 4.32 11.32 3.61
C ASP A 104 4.10 10.37 4.80
N PHE A 105 3.60 9.19 4.46
CA PHE A 105 3.30 8.11 5.40
C PHE A 105 4.54 7.42 5.97
N THR A 106 5.72 7.61 5.37
CA THR A 106 6.93 6.87 5.73
C THR A 106 7.70 7.48 6.89
N THR A 107 7.39 8.72 7.24
CA THR A 107 8.13 9.53 8.23
C THR A 107 7.87 9.15 9.69
N GLY A 108 6.86 8.32 9.96
CA GLY A 108 6.49 7.90 11.30
C GLY A 108 5.20 7.09 11.31
N ALA A 109 5.07 6.11 12.22
CA ALA A 109 3.81 5.36 12.38
C ALA A 109 2.60 6.28 12.63
N GLY A 110 2.82 7.42 13.31
CA GLY A 110 1.78 8.41 13.56
C GLY A 110 1.27 9.17 12.32
N GLN A 111 1.73 8.81 11.11
CA GLN A 111 1.13 9.27 9.85
C GLN A 111 -0.07 8.40 9.44
N ALA A 112 -0.17 7.18 9.94
CA ALA A 112 -1.34 6.35 9.76
C ALA A 112 -2.30 6.45 10.95
N TYR A 113 -3.60 6.35 10.68
CA TYR A 113 -4.61 6.24 11.71
C TYR A 113 -4.34 5.00 12.57
N GLY A 114 -4.44 5.15 13.90
CA GLY A 114 -4.13 4.08 14.84
C GLY A 114 -2.66 3.62 14.83
N ALA A 115 -1.74 4.35 14.19
CA ALA A 115 -0.37 3.92 13.95
C ALA A 115 -0.26 2.57 13.20
N ASN A 116 -1.19 2.33 12.27
CA ASN A 116 -1.32 1.05 11.54
C ASN A 116 -0.29 0.87 10.41
N GLN A 117 1.00 0.83 10.78
CA GLN A 117 2.14 0.66 9.87
C GLN A 117 3.27 -0.11 10.55
N ILE A 118 4.21 -0.62 9.74
CA ILE A 118 5.39 -1.36 10.21
C ILE A 118 6.69 -0.65 9.85
N ASP A 119 7.65 -0.60 10.79
CA ASP A 119 9.02 -0.13 10.51
C ASP A 119 9.78 -1.23 9.76
N VAL A 120 9.99 -1.03 8.45
CA VAL A 120 10.67 -1.99 7.57
C VAL A 120 12.18 -1.79 7.52
N SER A 121 12.69 -0.66 8.02
CA SER A 121 14.13 -0.38 8.04
C SER A 121 14.78 -0.59 9.40
N GLY A 122 13.99 -0.78 10.47
CA GLY A 122 14.46 -0.78 11.86
C GLY A 122 15.05 0.56 12.30
N SER A 123 14.85 1.60 11.50
CA SER A 123 15.41 2.95 11.68
C SER A 123 14.38 4.04 11.44
N GLY A 124 13.09 3.70 11.42
CA GLY A 124 12.00 4.65 11.34
C GLY A 124 11.48 4.92 9.93
N LEU A 125 11.59 3.96 9.00
CA LEU A 125 10.90 4.02 7.71
C LEU A 125 9.67 3.11 7.76
N TYR A 126 8.50 3.72 7.67
CA TYR A 126 7.23 3.03 7.90
C TYR A 126 6.54 2.65 6.59
N ALA A 127 6.18 1.38 6.46
CA ALA A 127 5.43 0.82 5.34
C ALA A 127 3.99 0.53 5.73
N ILE A 128 3.09 0.55 4.76
CA ILE A 128 1.76 -0.05 4.90
C ILE A 128 1.89 -1.57 4.87
N TYR A 129 1.05 -2.24 5.65
CA TYR A 129 1.05 -3.70 5.74
C TYR A 129 0.58 -4.35 4.43
N ASN A 130 1.13 -5.53 4.15
CA ASN A 130 0.79 -6.37 3.01
C ASN A 130 0.11 -7.68 3.48
N GLY A 131 -0.60 -8.38 2.61
CA GLY A 131 -1.11 -9.72 2.88
C GLY A 131 -2.64 -9.87 2.91
N ASP A 132 -3.39 -8.77 2.76
CA ASP A 132 -4.86 -8.78 2.62
C ASP A 132 -5.19 -8.93 1.12
N VAL A 133 -5.19 -10.17 0.65
CA VAL A 133 -5.35 -10.53 -0.76
C VAL A 133 -6.80 -10.39 -1.19
N ASN A 134 -7.73 -10.76 -0.31
CA ASN A 134 -9.15 -10.77 -0.62
C ASN A 134 -9.80 -9.39 -0.40
N GLN A 135 -9.06 -8.43 0.18
CA GLN A 135 -9.46 -7.05 0.45
C GLN A 135 -10.66 -6.96 1.41
N ASP A 136 -10.72 -7.83 2.42
CA ASP A 136 -11.73 -7.82 3.48
C ASP A 136 -11.33 -6.99 4.72
N GLY A 137 -10.12 -6.44 4.71
CA GLY A 137 -9.60 -5.56 5.73
C GLY A 137 -8.86 -6.27 6.86
N VAL A 138 -8.56 -7.57 6.75
CA VAL A 138 -7.72 -8.30 7.71
C VAL A 138 -6.79 -9.26 6.99
N VAL A 139 -5.56 -9.42 7.50
CA VAL A 139 -4.66 -10.48 7.05
C VAL A 139 -4.97 -11.75 7.83
N ASP A 140 -5.60 -12.73 7.20
CA ASP A 140 -6.00 -13.98 7.84
C ASP A 140 -5.98 -15.22 6.93
N GLY A 141 -6.34 -16.38 7.49
CA GLY A 141 -6.31 -17.66 6.79
C GLY A 141 -7.16 -17.75 5.51
N LEU A 142 -8.05 -16.79 5.24
CA LEU A 142 -8.75 -16.70 3.96
C LEU A 142 -7.81 -16.22 2.84
N ASP A 143 -6.89 -15.29 3.12
CA ASP A 143 -5.85 -14.86 2.18
C ASP A 143 -4.87 -15.98 1.86
N PHE A 144 -4.58 -16.83 2.86
CA PHE A 144 -3.64 -17.94 2.70
C PHE A 144 -4.10 -18.94 1.63
N ASN A 145 -5.41 -19.16 1.47
CA ASN A 145 -5.93 -20.13 0.49
C ASN A 145 -5.60 -19.69 -0.95
N ASP A 146 -5.62 -18.38 -1.21
CA ASP A 146 -5.28 -17.82 -2.52
C ASP A 146 -3.77 -18.01 -2.77
N TRP A 147 -2.94 -17.67 -1.79
CA TRP A 147 -1.48 -17.86 -1.89
C TRP A 147 -1.11 -19.35 -2.05
N GLU A 148 -1.70 -20.26 -1.27
CA GLU A 148 -1.41 -21.69 -1.35
C GLU A 148 -1.76 -22.25 -2.75
N THR A 149 -2.87 -21.79 -3.32
CA THR A 149 -3.28 -22.18 -4.68
C THR A 149 -2.27 -21.71 -5.72
N ASP A 150 -1.84 -20.45 -5.65
CA ASP A 150 -0.90 -19.86 -6.61
C ASP A 150 0.51 -20.45 -6.47
N ASN A 151 1.00 -20.64 -5.24
CA ASN A 151 2.28 -21.27 -4.95
C ASN A 151 2.34 -22.72 -5.48
N ASN A 152 1.28 -23.51 -5.27
CA ASN A 152 1.22 -24.88 -5.79
C ASN A 152 1.18 -24.95 -7.32
N ASN A 153 0.70 -23.89 -7.98
CA ASN A 153 0.66 -23.77 -9.43
C ASN A 153 1.90 -23.08 -10.01
N PHE A 154 2.87 -22.67 -9.17
CA PHE A 154 4.02 -21.86 -9.58
C PHE A 154 3.59 -20.62 -10.37
N ALA A 155 2.54 -19.95 -9.89
CA ALA A 155 2.01 -18.77 -10.55
C ALA A 155 3.06 -17.67 -10.60
N SER A 156 3.04 -16.88 -11.68
CA SER A 156 3.99 -15.80 -11.91
C SER A 156 3.33 -14.67 -12.70
N GLY A 157 3.94 -13.49 -12.61
CA GLY A 157 3.40 -12.27 -13.17
C GLY A 157 2.75 -11.38 -12.13
N TYR A 158 1.72 -10.66 -12.53
CA TYR A 158 1.06 -9.66 -11.69
C TYR A 158 0.02 -10.32 -10.78
N MET A 159 0.49 -11.00 -9.74
CA MET A 159 -0.33 -11.75 -8.79
C MET A 159 -0.54 -10.94 -7.49
N THR A 160 -1.74 -11.02 -6.90
CA THR A 160 -2.01 -10.41 -5.58
C THR A 160 -1.28 -11.14 -4.45
N THR A 161 -0.95 -12.41 -4.68
CA THR A 161 -0.26 -13.31 -3.75
C THR A 161 1.27 -13.18 -3.80
N ASP A 162 1.81 -12.41 -4.76
CA ASP A 162 3.23 -12.02 -4.81
C ASP A 162 3.46 -10.83 -3.85
N PHE A 163 3.79 -11.19 -2.60
CA PHE A 163 3.93 -10.30 -1.46
C PHE A 163 5.31 -9.64 -1.39
N ASN A 164 6.33 -10.25 -2.00
CA ASN A 164 7.67 -9.67 -2.06
C ASN A 164 7.92 -8.85 -3.36
N GLY A 165 7.06 -9.01 -4.37
CA GLY A 165 7.08 -8.25 -5.61
C GLY A 165 8.13 -8.70 -6.61
N ASP A 166 8.63 -9.94 -6.51
CA ASP A 166 9.66 -10.50 -7.40
C ASP A 166 9.08 -11.15 -8.68
N GLY A 167 7.75 -11.20 -8.77
CA GLY A 167 7.03 -11.68 -9.93
C GLY A 167 6.78 -13.19 -9.96
N ILE A 168 7.12 -13.93 -8.90
CA ILE A 168 6.84 -15.36 -8.75
C ILE A 168 6.19 -15.59 -7.38
N VAL A 169 5.13 -16.39 -7.34
CA VAL A 169 4.51 -16.77 -6.07
C VAL A 169 5.24 -17.98 -5.50
N ASP A 170 6.00 -17.79 -4.43
CA ASP A 170 6.79 -18.83 -3.78
C ASP A 170 6.93 -18.67 -2.25
N GLY A 171 7.70 -19.56 -1.62
CA GLY A 171 7.88 -19.59 -0.16
C GLY A 171 8.48 -18.30 0.45
N LEU A 172 9.10 -17.41 -0.33
CA LEU A 172 9.61 -16.13 0.15
C LEU A 172 8.50 -15.12 0.43
N ASP A 173 7.37 -15.20 -0.27
CA ASP A 173 6.19 -14.38 0.00
C ASP A 173 5.66 -14.63 1.42
N PHE A 174 5.73 -15.88 1.87
CA PHE A 174 5.24 -16.29 3.18
C PHE A 174 5.97 -15.58 4.33
N LEU A 175 7.22 -15.16 4.12
CA LEU A 175 7.99 -14.38 5.10
C LEU A 175 7.42 -12.97 5.32
N VAL A 176 6.63 -12.46 4.38
CA VAL A 176 5.92 -11.17 4.50
C VAL A 176 4.56 -11.38 5.16
N TRP A 177 3.82 -12.40 4.74
CA TRP A 177 2.44 -12.63 5.17
C TRP A 177 2.33 -13.22 6.59
N GLU A 178 3.13 -14.22 6.93
CA GLU A 178 3.01 -14.95 8.21
C GLU A 178 3.09 -14.04 9.45
N PRO A 179 4.05 -13.08 9.55
CA PRO A 179 4.10 -12.16 10.67
C PRO A 179 2.84 -11.29 10.79
N ASN A 180 2.22 -10.91 9.67
CA ASN A 180 1.04 -10.05 9.68
C ASN A 180 -0.20 -10.83 10.12
N ASN A 181 -0.38 -12.05 9.63
CA ASN A 181 -1.42 -12.97 10.10
C ASN A 181 -1.28 -13.27 11.60
N ASN A 182 -0.07 -13.59 12.07
CA ASN A 182 0.17 -13.89 13.49
C ASN A 182 -0.11 -12.70 14.43
N ASN A 183 -0.03 -11.47 13.90
CA ASN A 183 -0.31 -10.25 14.63
C ASN A 183 -1.76 -9.75 14.44
N PHE A 184 -2.60 -10.47 13.68
CA PHE A 184 -3.96 -10.06 13.32
C PHE A 184 -4.00 -8.65 12.74
N VAL A 185 -3.04 -8.35 11.85
CA VAL A 185 -2.98 -7.05 11.18
C VAL A 185 -4.28 -6.85 10.40
N GLY A 186 -4.92 -5.72 10.65
CA GLY A 186 -6.17 -5.34 10.00
C GLY A 186 -6.24 -3.85 9.75
N MET A 187 -7.20 -3.46 8.93
CA MET A 187 -7.52 -2.07 8.66
C MET A 187 -7.93 -1.36 9.95
N VAL A 188 -7.45 -0.13 10.13
CA VAL A 188 -7.88 0.76 11.21
C VAL A 188 -8.31 2.09 10.60
N THR A 189 -9.59 2.42 10.78
CA THR A 189 -10.22 3.63 10.21
C THR A 189 -10.78 4.55 11.30
N PRO A 190 -11.04 5.83 10.98
CA PRO A 190 -11.73 6.79 11.86
C PRO A 190 -13.08 6.34 12.39
#